data_AF-A0A0N1F3D9-F1
#
_entry.id   AF-A0A0N1F3D9-F1
#
_cell.length_a   1.000
_cell.length_b   1.000
_cell.length_c   1.000
_cell.angle_alpha   90.00
_cell.angle_beta   90.00
_cell.angle_gamma   90.00
#
_symmetry.space_group_name_H-M   'P 1'
#
loop_
_entity.id
_entity.type
_entity.pdbx_description
1 polymer ?
#
loop_
_entity_poly.entity_id
_entity_poly.type
_entity_poly.pdbx_seq_one_letter_code
_entity_poly.pdbx_strand_id
1 'polypeptide(L)'
;MTASGFEQDATYSVFEALRPAADQTLDRAAFATYSLDLVAMAALVLSLSRAGEQELEAGPISLVDALEAVAPRIAIVYQKDRLKPAARSYGVLHMFDRRIHAVQPPAGSSYHPKLALVRYLGPRATVRWKLWIGSRNLTGGQDREAGLLLVGKVGGSAGKRAGDVVEMAQDLLAPVPWMAAFGAELGRVRWHAPNGVGFRGLQWRRAGQQKPFKTSLKAATLAVAISPFADDAGVRAFDWAPEATLLTTLDAATGLAARSGLAIATGRPPTFGVEMPVEPPVAAAAVDGVSLPEPAGLHAKMLLRQNGDVSRLWIGSANLTGRGMLGPNAEVMAELDVPKETANSLVDFARDGVPFDPRSVESDPELASRRAAERALDGAIAAVLEAEMELRRDVDGITLTSATSIDAFLRQHFLTAWLLTRPNATVPWPEGTTAVRLVRGSLPQKEETVLVCFRAERQQKDCPARSWAQAVPFPGHDADGRDRAAKASYIGLAGAGVWVRSQLENLVGAEATTWTGARRWAGSEYAGAGDGLPLAMEEVLAAWARDPDEFERRARRLEDVLAALDTELAQTPDEERDAAATAQWTQIRTFWSQIRAAIGDAP
;
A
#
# COMPACT_ATOMS: atom_id res chain seq x y z
N MET A 1 -13.44 -7.19 -15.83
CA MET A 1 -14.27 -5.97 -15.78
C MET A 1 -14.61 -5.55 -17.20
N THR A 2 -15.90 -5.58 -17.55
CA THR A 2 -16.44 -5.29 -18.90
C THR A 2 -17.14 -3.93 -18.99
N ALA A 3 -17.37 -3.25 -17.86
CA ALA A 3 -18.03 -1.96 -17.79
C ALA A 3 -17.04 -0.82 -17.55
N SER A 4 -17.19 0.27 -18.31
CA SER A 4 -16.63 1.60 -18.03
C SER A 4 -17.48 2.25 -16.93
N GLY A 5 -17.28 1.85 -15.67
CA GLY A 5 -18.12 2.29 -14.56
C GLY A 5 -17.81 3.71 -14.11
N PHE A 6 -18.73 4.64 -14.39
CA PHE A 6 -18.81 5.97 -13.77
C PHE A 6 -20.18 6.17 -13.10
N GLU A 7 -20.88 5.08 -12.79
CA GLU A 7 -22.12 5.16 -12.00
C GLU A 7 -21.79 5.66 -10.59
N GLN A 8 -22.71 6.46 -10.02
CA GLN A 8 -22.50 7.19 -8.77
C GLN A 8 -22.13 6.29 -7.58
N ASP A 9 -22.59 5.04 -7.59
CA ASP A 9 -22.40 4.05 -6.53
C ASP A 9 -21.50 2.86 -6.93
N ALA A 10 -20.89 2.90 -8.11
CA ALA A 10 -20.01 1.81 -8.54
C ALA A 10 -18.73 1.78 -7.71
N THR A 11 -18.50 0.67 -7.02
CA THR A 11 -17.30 0.41 -6.22
C THR A 11 -16.45 -0.67 -6.87
N TYR A 12 -15.17 -0.38 -7.05
CA TYR A 12 -14.21 -1.31 -7.63
C TYR A 12 -12.97 -1.42 -6.73
N SER A 13 -12.60 -2.63 -6.35
CA SER A 13 -11.34 -2.87 -5.65
C SER A 13 -10.18 -2.92 -6.64
N VAL A 14 -9.18 -2.07 -6.42
CA VAL A 14 -7.91 -2.13 -7.18
C VAL A 14 -7.18 -3.45 -6.95
N PHE A 15 -7.29 -4.04 -5.76
CA PHE A 15 -6.64 -5.31 -5.46
C PHE A 15 -7.29 -6.46 -6.23
N GLU A 16 -8.63 -6.49 -6.28
CA GLU A 16 -9.38 -7.44 -7.12
C GLU A 16 -9.02 -7.32 -8.60
N ALA A 17 -8.93 -6.07 -9.08
CA ALA A 17 -8.56 -5.75 -10.46
C ALA A 17 -7.18 -6.33 -10.82
N LEU A 18 -6.27 -6.39 -9.85
CA LEU A 18 -4.90 -6.90 -9.99
C LEU A 18 -4.77 -8.39 -9.65
N ARG A 19 -5.84 -9.11 -9.31
CA ARG A 19 -5.74 -10.57 -9.11
C ARG A 19 -5.26 -11.28 -10.38
N PRO A 20 -4.42 -12.33 -10.25
CA PRO A 20 -4.13 -13.21 -11.38
C PRO A 20 -5.45 -13.86 -11.87
N ALA A 21 -5.56 -14.11 -13.17
CA ALA A 21 -6.65 -14.96 -13.66
C ALA A 21 -6.40 -16.43 -13.25
N ALA A 22 -7.42 -17.29 -13.35
CA ALA A 22 -7.33 -18.69 -12.93
C ALA A 22 -6.17 -19.47 -13.60
N ASP A 23 -5.78 -19.11 -14.82
CA ASP A 23 -4.68 -19.73 -15.58
C ASP A 23 -3.33 -19.01 -15.40
N GLN A 24 -3.25 -18.01 -14.54
CA GLN A 24 -2.10 -17.13 -14.39
C GLN A 24 -1.48 -17.25 -13.01
N THR A 25 -0.16 -17.06 -12.99
CA THR A 25 0.60 -16.90 -11.76
C THR A 25 1.21 -15.51 -11.72
N LEU A 26 1.21 -14.88 -10.55
CA LEU A 26 1.93 -13.64 -10.33
C LEU A 26 3.43 -13.89 -10.48
N ASP A 27 4.10 -13.12 -11.33
CA ASP A 27 5.56 -13.17 -11.46
C ASP A 27 6.22 -12.02 -10.70
N ARG A 28 5.84 -10.79 -11.02
CA ARG A 28 6.39 -9.58 -10.41
C ARG A 28 5.33 -8.48 -10.33
N ALA A 29 5.36 -7.67 -9.28
CA ALA A 29 4.50 -6.51 -9.12
C ALA A 29 5.30 -5.33 -8.55
N ALA A 30 5.27 -4.20 -9.23
CA ALA A 30 5.84 -2.95 -8.74
C ALA A 30 4.72 -1.94 -8.48
N PHE A 31 4.73 -1.31 -7.32
CA PHE A 31 3.80 -0.26 -6.95
C PHE A 31 4.54 1.03 -6.69
N ALA A 32 3.91 2.14 -7.03
CA ALA A 32 4.31 3.46 -6.55
C ALA A 32 3.14 4.11 -5.82
N THR A 33 3.42 4.70 -4.66
CA THR A 33 2.44 5.41 -3.85
C THR A 33 3.10 6.59 -3.14
N TYR A 34 2.34 7.63 -2.82
CA TYR A 34 2.87 8.70 -1.95
C TYR A 34 3.00 8.20 -0.51
N SER A 35 1.89 7.69 0.03
CA SER A 35 1.80 7.15 1.39
C SER A 35 1.61 5.64 1.40
N LEU A 36 2.19 4.98 2.40
CA LEU A 36 2.16 3.53 2.57
C LEU A 36 1.73 3.15 3.99
N ASP A 37 0.84 2.16 4.09
CA ASP A 37 0.46 1.48 5.31
C ASP A 37 0.77 -0.03 5.17
N LEU A 38 1.50 -0.62 6.12
CA LEU A 38 1.85 -2.05 6.05
C LEU A 38 0.63 -2.96 6.21
N VAL A 39 -0.44 -2.49 6.84
CA VAL A 39 -1.72 -3.20 6.89
C VAL A 39 -2.35 -3.25 5.49
N ALA A 40 -2.29 -2.14 4.74
CA ALA A 40 -2.73 -2.11 3.35
C ALA A 40 -1.88 -3.01 2.45
N MET A 41 -0.58 -3.15 2.76
CA MET A 41 0.30 -4.08 2.07
C MET A 41 -0.03 -5.54 2.37
N ALA A 42 -0.37 -5.88 3.62
CA ALA A 42 -0.84 -7.23 3.97
C ALA A 42 -2.13 -7.59 3.23
N ALA A 43 -3.08 -6.65 3.18
CA ALA A 43 -4.31 -6.75 2.41
C ALA A 43 -3.99 -7.05 0.93
N LEU A 44 -3.18 -6.19 0.28
CA LEU A 44 -2.72 -6.39 -1.10
C LEU A 44 -2.09 -7.78 -1.33
N VAL A 45 -1.21 -8.22 -0.43
CA VAL A 45 -0.52 -9.52 -0.51
C VAL A 45 -1.51 -10.68 -0.43
N LEU A 46 -2.46 -10.62 0.51
CA LEU A 46 -3.54 -11.58 0.65
C LEU A 46 -4.46 -11.60 -0.58
N SER A 47 -4.82 -10.43 -1.13
CA SER A 47 -5.66 -10.32 -2.32
C SER A 47 -5.05 -10.97 -3.55
N LEU A 48 -3.73 -10.84 -3.70
CA LEU A 48 -2.98 -11.41 -4.81
C LEU A 48 -2.62 -12.89 -4.60
N SER A 49 -2.87 -13.42 -3.39
CA SER A 49 -2.68 -14.82 -3.04
C SER A 49 -3.90 -15.67 -3.45
N ARG A 50 -3.84 -16.98 -3.16
CA ARG A 50 -4.99 -17.88 -3.34
C ARG A 50 -6.15 -17.56 -2.39
N ALA A 51 -5.88 -16.92 -1.24
CA ALA A 51 -6.91 -16.51 -0.30
C ALA A 51 -7.86 -15.45 -0.90
N GLY A 52 -7.37 -14.66 -1.85
CA GLY A 52 -8.13 -13.82 -2.79
C GLY A 52 -9.45 -13.26 -2.26
N GLU A 53 -10.53 -13.99 -2.51
CA GLU A 53 -11.92 -13.59 -2.22
C GLU A 53 -12.24 -13.43 -0.73
N GLN A 54 -11.45 -14.02 0.17
CA GLN A 54 -11.61 -13.97 1.63
C GLN A 54 -10.54 -13.11 2.31
N GLU A 55 -9.92 -12.15 1.62
CA GLU A 55 -8.81 -11.32 2.12
C GLU A 55 -9.05 -10.71 3.53
N LEU A 56 -10.24 -10.17 3.78
CA LEU A 56 -10.60 -9.56 5.07
C LEU A 56 -10.89 -10.60 6.17
N GLU A 57 -11.23 -11.82 5.76
CA GLU A 57 -11.50 -12.93 6.66
C GLU A 57 -10.27 -13.82 6.85
N ALA A 58 -9.24 -13.67 6.03
CA ALA A 58 -8.03 -14.48 6.03
C ALA A 58 -7.39 -14.52 7.42
N GLY A 59 -7.07 -15.71 7.89
CA GLY A 59 -6.45 -15.89 9.19
C GLY A 59 -4.91 -15.78 9.15
N PRO A 60 -4.25 -15.91 10.30
CA PRO A 60 -2.80 -15.87 10.41
C PRO A 60 -2.06 -16.80 9.43
N ILE A 61 -2.53 -18.03 9.21
CA ILE A 61 -1.86 -19.00 8.32
C ILE A 61 -1.93 -18.52 6.87
N SER A 62 -3.10 -18.06 6.45
CA SER A 62 -3.31 -17.47 5.13
C SER A 62 -2.34 -16.30 4.85
N LEU A 63 -2.10 -15.45 5.86
CA LEU A 63 -1.14 -14.35 5.74
C LEU A 63 0.30 -14.86 5.64
N VAL A 64 0.70 -15.84 6.44
CA VAL A 64 2.05 -16.43 6.36
C VAL A 64 2.29 -17.05 4.98
N ASP A 65 1.33 -17.81 4.47
CA ASP A 65 1.42 -18.42 3.13
C ASP A 65 1.54 -17.34 2.04
N ALA A 66 0.78 -16.25 2.15
CA ALA A 66 0.86 -15.13 1.23
C ALA A 66 2.18 -14.34 1.35
N LEU A 67 2.71 -14.18 2.57
CA LEU A 67 4.03 -13.59 2.82
C LEU A 67 5.15 -14.39 2.15
N GLU A 68 5.02 -15.71 2.06
CA GLU A 68 6.01 -16.56 1.37
C GLU A 68 5.82 -16.58 -0.14
N ALA A 69 4.59 -16.75 -0.61
CA ALA A 69 4.31 -16.99 -2.02
C ALA A 69 4.27 -15.69 -2.87
N VAL A 70 3.78 -14.60 -2.27
CA VAL A 70 3.42 -13.36 -2.99
C VAL A 70 4.36 -12.22 -2.63
N ALA A 71 4.66 -11.98 -1.35
CA ALA A 71 5.47 -10.83 -0.93
C ALA A 71 6.85 -10.74 -1.62
N PRO A 72 7.60 -11.83 -1.88
CA PRO A 72 8.88 -11.77 -2.58
C PRO A 72 8.78 -11.27 -4.03
N ARG A 73 7.57 -11.27 -4.59
CA ARG A 73 7.27 -10.81 -5.97
C ARG A 73 6.85 -9.35 -6.01
N ILE A 74 6.62 -8.72 -4.86
CA ILE A 74 6.14 -7.35 -4.74
C ILE A 74 7.31 -6.42 -4.38
N ALA A 75 7.35 -5.26 -5.02
CA ALA A 75 8.18 -4.13 -4.63
C ALA A 75 7.32 -2.86 -4.59
N ILE A 76 7.41 -2.06 -3.52
CA ILE A 76 6.65 -0.82 -3.34
C ILE A 76 7.61 0.34 -3.22
N VAL A 77 7.48 1.33 -4.08
CA VAL A 77 8.21 2.60 -4.01
C VAL A 77 7.32 3.64 -3.34
N TYR A 78 7.84 4.32 -2.32
CA TYR A 78 7.08 5.29 -1.54
C TYR A 78 7.94 6.48 -1.10
N GLN A 79 7.34 7.58 -0.65
CA GLN A 79 8.10 8.71 -0.12
C GLN A 79 8.59 8.45 1.31
N LYS A 80 9.86 8.72 1.61
CA LYS A 80 10.53 8.32 2.87
C LYS A 80 9.77 8.67 4.16
N ASP A 81 9.18 9.86 4.25
CA ASP A 81 8.40 10.37 5.39
C ASP A 81 6.91 9.94 5.39
N ARG A 82 6.53 9.00 4.53
CA ARG A 82 5.12 8.64 4.28
C ARG A 82 4.78 7.17 4.49
N LEU A 83 5.66 6.40 5.13
CA LEU A 83 5.28 5.13 5.72
C LEU A 83 4.62 5.40 7.08
N LYS A 84 3.38 4.94 7.24
CA LYS A 84 2.60 5.14 8.45
C LYS A 84 3.15 4.26 9.59
N PRO A 85 3.36 4.80 10.80
CA PRO A 85 3.65 3.96 11.97
C PRO A 85 2.47 3.04 12.26
N ALA A 86 2.77 1.79 12.63
CA ALA A 86 1.72 0.88 13.08
C ALA A 86 1.25 1.28 14.49
N ALA A 87 -0.07 1.41 14.70
CA ALA A 87 -0.63 1.69 16.01
C ALA A 87 -0.43 0.53 17.00
N ARG A 88 -0.33 -0.69 16.49
CA ARG A 88 0.00 -1.90 17.24
C ARG A 88 1.00 -2.75 16.47
N SER A 89 1.75 -3.59 17.18
CA SER A 89 2.58 -4.61 16.55
C SER A 89 1.68 -5.73 16.05
N TYR A 90 1.83 -6.08 14.77
CA TYR A 90 1.13 -7.19 14.12
C TYR A 90 2.02 -8.43 13.98
N GLY A 91 3.18 -8.46 14.66
CA GLY A 91 4.11 -9.60 14.68
C GLY A 91 4.91 -9.80 13.39
N VAL A 92 4.30 -9.72 12.21
CA VAL A 92 4.94 -10.11 10.93
C VAL A 92 5.07 -8.98 9.92
N LEU A 93 4.34 -7.86 10.08
CA LEU A 93 4.33 -6.80 9.07
C LEU A 93 5.70 -6.15 8.82
N HIS A 94 6.58 -6.16 9.80
CA HIS A 94 7.93 -5.64 9.67
C HIS A 94 8.82 -6.43 8.68
N MET A 95 8.43 -7.66 8.33
CA MET A 95 9.08 -8.48 7.29
C MET A 95 8.96 -7.88 5.87
N PHE A 96 8.07 -6.89 5.69
CA PHE A 96 7.95 -6.15 4.43
C PHE A 96 9.09 -5.17 4.16
N ASP A 97 9.99 -4.93 5.13
CA ASP A 97 11.11 -4.00 4.99
C ASP A 97 11.97 -4.23 3.72
N ARG A 98 12.20 -5.48 3.32
CA ARG A 98 12.93 -5.85 2.08
C ARG A 98 12.15 -5.65 0.78
N ARG A 99 10.87 -5.28 0.88
CA ARG A 99 9.94 -5.11 -0.26
C ARG A 99 9.52 -3.65 -0.46
N ILE A 100 9.94 -2.76 0.42
CA ILE A 100 9.60 -1.35 0.38
C ILE A 100 10.87 -0.53 0.08
N HIS A 101 10.72 0.46 -0.79
CA HIS A 101 11.83 1.27 -1.30
C HIS A 101 11.47 2.75 -1.10
N ALA A 102 12.04 3.35 -0.06
CA ALA A 102 11.85 4.76 0.23
C ALA A 102 12.58 5.63 -0.80
N VAL A 103 11.92 6.70 -1.24
CA VAL A 103 12.49 7.76 -2.07
C VAL A 103 12.46 9.05 -1.26
N GLN A 104 13.61 9.72 -1.16
CA GLN A 104 13.71 11.08 -0.67
C GLN A 104 13.70 12.02 -1.89
N PRO A 105 12.59 12.72 -2.18
CA PRO A 105 12.55 13.68 -3.27
C PRO A 105 13.39 14.92 -2.92
N PRO A 106 13.90 15.68 -3.92
CA PRO A 106 14.54 16.97 -3.67
C PRO A 106 13.65 17.91 -2.85
N ALA A 107 14.28 18.78 -2.05
CA ALA A 107 13.57 19.77 -1.24
C ALA A 107 12.55 20.57 -2.07
N GLY A 108 11.34 20.73 -1.53
CA GLY A 108 10.24 21.41 -2.23
C GLY A 108 9.53 20.59 -3.32
N SER A 109 9.89 19.32 -3.52
CA SER A 109 9.19 18.37 -4.39
C SER A 109 8.64 17.19 -3.60
N SER A 110 7.75 16.41 -4.22
CA SER A 110 7.15 15.22 -3.62
C SER A 110 7.16 14.05 -4.59
N TYR A 111 7.34 12.84 -4.09
CA TYR A 111 7.17 11.61 -4.85
C TYR A 111 5.71 11.17 -4.78
N HIS A 112 4.89 11.60 -5.74
CA HIS A 112 3.44 11.47 -5.67
C HIS A 112 2.77 10.50 -6.67
N PRO A 113 3.47 9.66 -7.47
CA PRO A 113 2.82 8.75 -8.39
C PRO A 113 2.02 7.67 -7.65
N LYS A 114 0.95 7.21 -8.31
CA LYS A 114 0.02 6.19 -7.80
C LYS A 114 -0.29 5.22 -8.92
N LEU A 115 0.50 4.16 -8.98
CA LEU A 115 0.43 3.19 -10.05
C LEU A 115 0.83 1.80 -9.58
N ALA A 116 0.39 0.78 -10.31
CA ALA A 116 0.84 -0.60 -10.18
C ALA A 116 1.20 -1.15 -11.55
N LEU A 117 2.37 -1.74 -11.70
CA LEU A 117 2.82 -2.43 -12.91
C LEU A 117 3.07 -3.90 -12.56
N VAL A 118 2.20 -4.78 -13.04
CA VAL A 118 2.14 -6.18 -12.61
C VAL A 118 2.28 -7.12 -13.80
N ARG A 119 3.12 -8.14 -13.62
CA ARG A 119 3.46 -9.16 -14.60
C ARG A 119 2.91 -10.52 -14.18
N TYR A 120 2.29 -11.22 -15.13
CA TYR A 120 1.74 -12.55 -14.94
C TYR A 120 2.27 -13.52 -16.00
N LEU A 121 2.48 -14.76 -15.57
CA LEU A 121 2.80 -15.89 -16.44
C LEU A 121 1.57 -16.77 -16.60
N GLY A 122 1.17 -17.01 -17.84
CA GLY A 122 0.09 -17.93 -18.20
C GLY A 122 0.59 -19.17 -18.93
N PRO A 123 -0.33 -20.02 -19.43
CA PRO A 123 0.01 -21.26 -20.12
C PRO A 123 0.88 -21.00 -21.34
N ARG A 124 1.73 -21.98 -21.71
CA ARG A 124 2.64 -21.92 -22.87
C ARG A 124 3.54 -20.68 -22.86
N ALA A 125 4.02 -20.28 -21.68
CA ALA A 125 4.87 -19.12 -21.46
C ALA A 125 4.26 -17.79 -21.97
N THR A 126 2.93 -17.69 -21.96
CA THR A 126 2.26 -16.42 -22.30
C THR A 126 2.50 -15.39 -21.21
N VAL A 127 2.80 -14.16 -21.60
CA VAL A 127 3.06 -13.06 -20.68
C VAL A 127 1.94 -12.03 -20.77
N ARG A 128 1.39 -11.67 -19.62
CA ARG A 128 0.45 -10.57 -19.49
C ARG A 128 0.96 -9.53 -18.53
N TRP A 129 0.66 -8.27 -18.83
CA TRP A 129 0.91 -7.15 -17.94
C TRP A 129 -0.41 -6.50 -17.56
N LYS A 130 -0.50 -5.97 -16.35
CA LYS A 130 -1.53 -5.02 -15.93
C LYS A 130 -0.84 -3.74 -15.48
N LEU A 131 -1.35 -2.61 -15.93
CA LEU A 131 -0.92 -1.30 -15.47
C LEU A 131 -2.13 -0.59 -14.88
N TRP A 132 -2.12 -0.36 -13.57
CA TRP A 132 -3.08 0.49 -12.89
C TRP A 132 -2.47 1.87 -12.67
N ILE A 133 -3.25 2.92 -12.92
CA ILE A 133 -2.91 4.32 -12.63
C ILE A 133 -4.13 4.95 -11.96
N GLY A 134 -3.97 5.69 -10.88
CA GLY A 134 -5.11 6.32 -10.23
C GLY A 134 -4.76 7.43 -9.25
N SER A 135 -5.75 7.82 -8.46
CA SER A 135 -5.62 8.88 -7.47
C SER A 135 -5.41 8.37 -6.04
N ARG A 136 -5.56 7.06 -5.82
CA ARG A 136 -5.54 6.37 -4.51
C ARG A 136 -4.13 6.01 -4.00
N ASN A 137 -3.87 6.26 -2.72
CA ASN A 137 -2.69 5.76 -2.01
C ASN A 137 -2.95 4.36 -1.44
N LEU A 138 -1.89 3.61 -1.13
CA LEU A 138 -1.99 2.33 -0.41
C LEU A 138 -2.22 2.55 1.10
N THR A 139 -3.41 3.06 1.44
CA THR A 139 -3.87 3.38 2.81
C THR A 139 -5.35 3.06 3.01
N GLY A 140 -5.85 3.20 4.25
CA GLY A 140 -7.21 2.83 4.67
C GLY A 140 -8.36 3.75 4.27
N GLY A 141 -8.12 4.90 3.62
CA GLY A 141 -9.17 5.87 3.33
C GLY A 141 -10.26 5.33 2.40
N GLN A 142 -11.51 5.76 2.58
CA GLN A 142 -12.65 5.38 1.73
C GLN A 142 -13.17 6.57 0.90
N ASP A 143 -12.24 7.44 0.48
CA ASP A 143 -12.57 8.60 -0.34
C ASP A 143 -13.03 8.18 -1.75
N ARG A 144 -13.75 9.07 -2.43
CA ARG A 144 -14.05 8.99 -3.86
C ARG A 144 -12.76 9.13 -4.64
N GLU A 145 -12.42 8.09 -5.38
CA GLU A 145 -11.17 7.92 -6.11
C GLU A 145 -11.45 7.60 -7.58
N ALA A 146 -10.44 7.80 -8.43
CA ALA A 146 -10.49 7.41 -9.83
C ALA A 146 -9.29 6.56 -10.20
N GLY A 147 -9.48 5.57 -11.07
CA GLY A 147 -8.41 4.73 -11.57
C GLY A 147 -8.65 4.23 -13.00
N LEU A 148 -7.56 3.87 -13.66
CA LEU A 148 -7.51 3.27 -14.99
C LEU A 148 -6.73 1.96 -14.88
N LEU A 149 -7.32 0.88 -15.38
CA LEU A 149 -6.60 -0.39 -15.57
C LEU A 149 -6.38 -0.63 -17.06
N LEU A 150 -5.12 -0.76 -17.46
CA LEU A 150 -4.70 -1.21 -18.77
C LEU A 150 -4.25 -2.67 -18.72
N VAL A 151 -4.66 -3.46 -19.71
CA VAL A 151 -4.23 -4.85 -19.86
C VAL A 151 -3.32 -4.97 -21.08
N GLY A 152 -2.09 -5.41 -20.82
CA GLY A 152 -1.04 -5.61 -21.80
C GLY A 152 -0.85 -7.08 -22.17
N LYS A 153 -0.66 -7.35 -23.47
CA LYS A 153 -0.23 -8.67 -23.95
C LYS A 153 1.06 -8.54 -24.77
N VAL A 154 1.99 -9.46 -24.56
CA VAL A 154 3.18 -9.58 -25.42
C VAL A 154 2.83 -10.42 -26.65
N GLY A 155 3.22 -9.98 -27.85
CA GLY A 155 3.07 -10.77 -29.09
C GLY A 155 1.70 -10.72 -29.78
N GLY A 156 0.75 -9.90 -29.31
CA GLY A 156 -0.52 -9.66 -30.00
C GLY A 156 -0.40 -8.72 -31.21
N SER A 157 -1.38 -8.77 -32.12
CA SER A 157 -1.53 -7.80 -33.23
C SER A 157 -2.36 -6.58 -32.84
N ALA A 158 -3.35 -6.76 -31.95
CA ALA A 158 -4.24 -5.71 -31.45
C ALA A 158 -3.69 -4.98 -30.22
N GLY A 159 -4.14 -3.74 -30.01
CA GLY A 159 -3.72 -2.87 -28.90
C GLY A 159 -2.57 -1.93 -29.26
N LYS A 160 -2.31 -0.97 -28.37
CA LYS A 160 -1.35 0.11 -28.60
C LYS A 160 0.01 -0.18 -27.97
N ARG A 161 1.08 0.01 -28.73
CA ARG A 161 2.43 0.11 -28.17
C ARG A 161 2.63 1.48 -27.56
N ALA A 162 3.22 1.52 -26.37
CA ALA A 162 3.32 2.70 -25.54
C ALA A 162 4.74 2.74 -24.96
N GLY A 163 5.66 3.41 -25.67
CA GLY A 163 7.07 3.53 -25.26
C GLY A 163 7.23 4.38 -24.00
N ASP A 164 6.33 5.35 -23.83
CA ASP A 164 6.12 6.12 -22.61
C ASP A 164 5.90 5.25 -21.36
N VAL A 165 5.32 4.05 -21.46
CA VAL A 165 5.20 3.12 -20.32
C VAL A 165 6.57 2.61 -19.87
N VAL A 166 7.48 2.33 -20.82
CA VAL A 166 8.84 1.87 -20.52
C VAL A 166 9.62 2.98 -19.81
N GLU A 167 9.62 4.17 -20.38
CA GLU A 167 10.32 5.34 -19.85
C GLU A 167 9.77 5.75 -18.47
N MET A 168 8.44 5.73 -18.31
CA MET A 168 7.78 5.98 -17.02
C MET A 168 8.21 4.96 -15.97
N ALA A 169 8.22 3.66 -16.30
CA ALA A 169 8.61 2.62 -15.36
C ALA A 169 10.08 2.76 -14.95
N GLN A 170 10.98 3.10 -15.89
CA GLN A 170 12.39 3.35 -15.60
C GLN A 170 12.60 4.57 -14.69
N ASP A 171 11.81 5.62 -14.86
CA ASP A 171 11.92 6.85 -14.07
C ASP A 171 11.28 6.73 -12.68
N LEU A 172 10.03 6.28 -12.61
CA LEU A 172 9.24 6.27 -11.37
C LEU A 172 9.49 5.01 -10.54
N LEU A 173 9.78 3.87 -11.16
CA LEU A 173 10.04 2.61 -10.46
C LEU A 173 11.54 2.27 -10.43
N ALA A 174 12.41 3.26 -10.63
CA ALA A 174 13.87 3.07 -10.62
C ALA A 174 14.41 2.31 -9.39
N PRO A 175 13.88 2.50 -8.16
CA PRO A 175 14.34 1.75 -6.99
C PRO A 175 14.02 0.25 -7.01
N VAL A 176 13.15 -0.21 -7.91
CA VAL A 176 12.75 -1.62 -8.01
C VAL A 176 13.86 -2.42 -8.71
N PRO A 177 14.56 -3.35 -8.02
CA PRO A 177 15.81 -3.92 -8.53
C PRO A 177 15.69 -4.67 -9.87
N TRP A 178 14.53 -5.29 -10.12
CA TRP A 178 14.28 -6.10 -11.32
C TRP A 178 13.68 -5.31 -12.48
N MET A 179 13.31 -4.02 -12.30
CA MET A 179 12.57 -3.25 -13.31
C MET A 179 13.36 -3.12 -14.62
N ALA A 180 14.65 -2.84 -14.53
CA ALA A 180 15.52 -2.64 -15.70
C ALA A 180 15.54 -3.86 -16.64
N ALA A 181 15.43 -5.07 -16.09
CA ALA A 181 15.47 -6.31 -16.86
C ALA A 181 14.27 -6.49 -17.81
N PHE A 182 13.15 -5.79 -17.56
CA PHE A 182 11.92 -5.95 -18.34
C PHE A 182 11.68 -4.85 -19.38
N GLY A 183 12.58 -3.87 -19.53
CA GLY A 183 12.38 -2.74 -20.46
C GLY A 183 12.13 -3.17 -21.92
N ALA A 184 12.95 -4.09 -22.43
CA ALA A 184 12.79 -4.62 -23.80
C ALA A 184 11.48 -5.41 -23.98
N GLU A 185 11.00 -6.05 -22.94
CA GLU A 185 9.74 -6.78 -22.98
C GLU A 185 8.53 -5.84 -22.90
N LEU A 186 8.55 -4.87 -21.99
CA LEU A 186 7.56 -3.81 -21.86
C LEU A 186 7.40 -3.02 -23.18
N GLY A 187 8.50 -2.76 -23.91
CA GLY A 187 8.46 -2.13 -25.23
C GLY A 187 7.76 -2.96 -26.32
N ARG A 188 7.54 -4.27 -26.08
CA ARG A 188 6.77 -5.17 -26.95
C ARG A 188 5.32 -5.33 -26.54
N VAL A 189 4.94 -4.83 -25.37
CA VAL A 189 3.56 -4.95 -24.86
C VAL A 189 2.62 -4.10 -25.71
N ARG A 190 1.47 -4.68 -26.04
CA ARG A 190 0.32 -3.96 -26.59
C ARG A 190 -0.76 -3.80 -25.53
N TRP A 191 -1.03 -2.55 -25.18
CA TRP A 191 -1.97 -2.15 -24.14
C TRP A 191 -3.38 -2.00 -24.67
N HIS A 192 -4.34 -2.47 -23.87
CA HIS A 192 -5.77 -2.34 -24.09
C HIS A 192 -6.37 -1.57 -22.90
N ALA A 193 -7.07 -0.50 -23.21
CA ALA A 193 -7.93 0.20 -22.26
C ALA A 193 -9.29 -0.50 -22.15
N PRO A 194 -10.13 -0.09 -21.18
CA PRO A 194 -11.52 -0.55 -21.10
C PRO A 194 -12.27 -0.36 -22.43
N ASN A 195 -13.32 -1.16 -22.65
CA ASN A 195 -14.13 -1.10 -23.86
C ASN A 195 -14.66 0.33 -24.09
N GLY A 196 -14.62 0.79 -25.35
CA GLY A 196 -15.04 2.14 -25.72
C GLY A 196 -14.04 3.25 -25.39
N VAL A 197 -12.96 2.95 -24.67
CA VAL A 197 -11.94 3.95 -24.29
C VAL A 197 -10.69 3.82 -25.16
N GLY A 198 -10.28 4.92 -25.78
CA GLY A 198 -9.03 5.02 -26.55
C GLY A 198 -7.85 5.43 -25.67
N PHE A 199 -6.80 4.62 -25.60
CA PHE A 199 -5.57 4.99 -24.88
C PHE A 199 -4.63 5.83 -25.76
N ARG A 200 -4.33 7.07 -25.35
CA ARG A 200 -3.44 7.96 -26.10
C ARG A 200 -2.00 7.89 -25.64
N GLY A 201 -1.75 7.68 -24.36
CA GLY A 201 -0.40 7.55 -23.80
C GLY A 201 -0.34 8.02 -22.36
N LEU A 202 0.87 8.06 -21.83
CA LEU A 202 1.19 8.53 -20.49
C LEU A 202 1.97 9.84 -20.54
N GLN A 203 1.72 10.67 -19.54
CA GLN A 203 2.56 11.79 -19.18
C GLN A 203 3.03 11.57 -17.75
N TRP A 204 4.32 11.65 -17.53
CA TRP A 204 4.91 11.51 -16.20
C TRP A 204 6.07 12.49 -16.02
N ARG A 205 6.50 12.59 -14.77
CA ARG A 205 7.58 13.47 -14.35
C ARG A 205 8.33 12.87 -13.17
N ARG A 206 9.66 13.03 -13.13
CA ARG A 206 10.49 12.71 -11.96
C ARG A 206 10.41 13.83 -10.92
N ALA A 207 10.65 13.50 -9.65
CA ALA A 207 10.72 14.51 -8.60
C ALA A 207 11.84 15.53 -8.93
N GLY A 208 11.55 16.81 -8.76
CA GLY A 208 12.46 17.91 -9.09
C GLY A 208 12.33 18.46 -10.51
N GLN A 209 11.68 17.77 -11.45
CA GLN A 209 11.57 18.24 -12.83
C GLN A 209 10.47 19.31 -13.01
N GLN A 210 10.71 20.27 -13.90
CA GLN A 210 9.70 21.22 -14.37
C GLN A 210 9.24 20.81 -15.77
N LYS A 211 8.14 20.07 -15.85
CA LYS A 211 7.58 19.50 -17.08
C LYS A 211 6.05 19.59 -17.02
N PRO A 212 5.44 20.57 -17.72
CA PRO A 212 3.99 20.72 -17.77
C PRO A 212 3.29 19.56 -18.46
N PHE A 213 2.16 19.13 -17.91
CA PHE A 213 1.25 18.22 -18.61
C PHE A 213 0.46 18.99 -19.66
N LYS A 214 0.36 18.43 -20.88
CA LYS A 214 -0.20 19.10 -22.06
C LYS A 214 -1.10 18.17 -22.84
N THR A 215 -2.22 18.69 -23.33
CA THR A 215 -3.12 17.92 -24.19
C THR A 215 -3.11 18.47 -25.61
N SER A 216 -3.38 17.59 -26.59
CA SER A 216 -3.50 17.99 -27.99
C SER A 216 -4.92 18.37 -28.43
N LEU A 217 -5.95 18.27 -27.57
CA LEU A 217 -7.31 18.69 -27.92
C LEU A 217 -7.41 20.23 -27.90
N LYS A 218 -7.46 20.86 -29.07
CA LYS A 218 -7.60 22.32 -29.23
C LYS A 218 -9.07 22.74 -29.26
N ALA A 219 -9.34 24.00 -28.88
CA ALA A 219 -10.65 24.63 -28.97
C ALA A 219 -11.78 23.83 -28.30
N ALA A 220 -11.54 23.35 -27.07
CA ALA A 220 -12.59 22.72 -26.27
C ALA A 220 -13.75 23.69 -26.01
N THR A 221 -14.98 23.20 -26.11
CA THR A 221 -16.20 23.95 -25.78
C THR A 221 -16.57 23.79 -24.31
N LEU A 222 -16.20 22.65 -23.71
CA LEU A 222 -16.43 22.32 -22.31
C LEU A 222 -15.15 21.77 -21.66
N ALA A 223 -14.89 22.17 -20.41
CA ALA A 223 -13.80 21.66 -19.59
C ALA A 223 -14.26 21.42 -18.13
N VAL A 224 -13.90 20.26 -17.59
CA VAL A 224 -14.17 19.91 -16.19
C VAL A 224 -12.88 19.48 -15.51
N ALA A 225 -12.64 19.94 -14.30
CA ALA A 225 -11.56 19.45 -13.45
C ALA A 225 -12.13 18.96 -12.12
N ILE A 226 -11.66 17.81 -11.66
CA ILE A 226 -11.95 17.23 -10.35
C ILE A 226 -10.61 17.02 -9.67
N SER A 227 -10.40 17.67 -8.53
CA SER A 227 -9.14 17.55 -7.78
C SER A 227 -9.36 17.94 -6.32
N PRO A 228 -8.88 17.18 -5.32
CA PRO A 228 -9.04 17.55 -3.91
C PRO A 228 -8.29 18.84 -3.55
N PHE A 229 -7.19 19.10 -4.26
CA PHE A 229 -6.33 20.25 -4.04
C PHE A 229 -6.21 21.04 -5.33
N ALA A 230 -6.33 22.36 -5.22
CA ALA A 230 -6.13 23.29 -6.31
C ALA A 230 -5.41 24.54 -5.83
N ASP A 231 -4.61 25.14 -6.71
CA ASP A 231 -4.05 26.47 -6.53
C ASP A 231 -4.13 27.28 -7.82
N ASP A 232 -3.89 28.58 -7.74
CA ASP A 232 -3.98 29.47 -8.91
C ASP A 232 -3.04 29.08 -10.04
N ALA A 233 -1.87 28.51 -9.73
CA ALA A 233 -0.90 28.10 -10.74
C ALA A 233 -1.40 26.87 -11.52
N GLY A 234 -2.00 25.90 -10.85
CA GLY A 234 -2.61 24.73 -11.47
C GLY A 234 -3.86 25.10 -12.27
N VAL A 235 -4.72 25.97 -11.74
CA VAL A 235 -5.89 26.50 -12.46
C VAL A 235 -5.47 27.26 -13.72
N ARG A 236 -4.36 28.03 -13.69
CA ARG A 236 -3.81 28.67 -14.90
C ARG A 236 -3.18 27.69 -15.88
N ALA A 237 -2.62 26.59 -15.39
CA ALA A 237 -1.98 25.57 -16.22
C ALA A 237 -2.98 24.75 -17.04
N PHE A 238 -4.24 24.68 -16.60
CA PHE A 238 -5.28 23.98 -17.33
C PHE A 238 -5.92 24.87 -18.40
N ASP A 239 -5.99 24.36 -19.63
CA ASP A 239 -6.53 25.06 -20.80
C ASP A 239 -8.06 24.96 -20.81
N TRP A 240 -8.68 25.79 -19.96
CA TRP A 240 -10.13 25.86 -19.76
C TRP A 240 -10.89 26.23 -21.04
N ALA A 241 -12.09 25.68 -21.16
CA ALA A 241 -13.06 26.03 -22.19
C ALA A 241 -13.99 27.17 -21.72
N PRO A 242 -14.82 27.76 -22.61
CA PRO A 242 -15.83 28.74 -22.21
C PRO A 242 -16.82 28.19 -21.17
N GLU A 243 -17.23 26.94 -21.31
CA GLU A 243 -18.02 26.23 -20.30
C GLU A 243 -17.07 25.46 -19.38
N ALA A 244 -16.89 25.92 -18.14
CA ALA A 244 -15.87 25.40 -17.24
C ALA A 244 -16.42 25.10 -15.83
N THR A 245 -16.08 23.92 -15.30
CA THR A 245 -16.43 23.52 -13.92
C THR A 245 -15.23 22.92 -13.20
N LEU A 246 -14.98 23.37 -11.97
CA LEU A 246 -14.01 22.79 -11.03
C LEU A 246 -14.76 22.20 -9.83
N LEU A 247 -14.65 20.90 -9.63
CA LEU A 247 -15.03 20.25 -8.35
C LEU A 247 -13.77 20.09 -7.50
N THR A 248 -13.76 20.73 -6.33
CA THR A 248 -12.63 20.70 -5.39
C THR A 248 -13.11 20.68 -3.94
N THR A 249 -12.23 20.82 -2.96
CA THR A 249 -12.62 20.97 -1.55
C THR A 249 -12.91 22.44 -1.21
N LEU A 250 -13.73 22.69 -0.18
CA LEU A 250 -13.99 24.06 0.29
C LEU A 250 -12.67 24.80 0.60
N ASP A 251 -11.74 24.11 1.24
CA ASP A 251 -10.42 24.63 1.58
C ASP A 251 -9.62 25.07 0.36
N ALA A 252 -9.60 24.25 -0.69
CA ALA A 252 -8.92 24.60 -1.93
C ALA A 252 -9.64 25.72 -2.69
N ALA A 253 -10.98 25.70 -2.73
CA ALA A 253 -11.78 26.73 -3.40
C ALA A 253 -11.55 28.12 -2.78
N THR A 254 -11.53 28.21 -1.45
CA THR A 254 -11.24 29.44 -0.68
C THR A 254 -9.85 30.01 -1.00
N GLY A 255 -8.89 29.16 -1.31
CA GLY A 255 -7.52 29.58 -1.65
C GLY A 255 -7.33 30.12 -3.07
N LEU A 256 -8.37 30.07 -3.92
CA LEU A 256 -8.27 30.50 -5.32
C LEU A 256 -8.65 31.96 -5.51
N ALA A 257 -7.95 32.65 -6.40
CA ALA A 257 -8.36 33.95 -6.88
C ALA A 257 -9.65 33.82 -7.72
N ALA A 258 -10.56 34.79 -7.57
CA ALA A 258 -11.80 34.83 -8.35
C ALA A 258 -11.50 34.85 -9.86
N ARG A 259 -12.11 33.93 -10.60
CA ARG A 259 -11.95 33.80 -12.06
C ARG A 259 -13.31 33.85 -12.74
N SER A 260 -13.49 34.84 -13.62
CA SER A 260 -14.70 34.94 -14.44
C SER A 260 -14.86 33.71 -15.34
N GLY A 261 -16.07 33.16 -15.40
CA GLY A 261 -16.43 32.03 -16.26
C GLY A 261 -16.05 30.64 -15.75
N LEU A 262 -15.42 30.51 -14.57
CA LEU A 262 -15.15 29.21 -13.95
C LEU A 262 -16.18 28.95 -12.83
N ALA A 263 -17.08 27.98 -13.03
CA ALA A 263 -17.96 27.50 -11.97
C ALA A 263 -17.17 26.62 -11.00
N ILE A 264 -17.27 26.88 -9.70
CA ILE A 264 -16.61 26.07 -8.66
C ILE A 264 -17.68 25.37 -7.83
N ALA A 265 -17.56 24.06 -7.73
CA ALA A 265 -18.33 23.21 -6.84
C ALA A 265 -17.41 22.62 -5.78
N THR A 266 -17.95 22.36 -4.60
CA THR A 266 -17.20 21.84 -3.45
C THR A 266 -17.71 20.49 -3.01
N GLY A 267 -16.77 19.60 -2.70
CA GLY A 267 -16.98 18.31 -2.06
C GLY A 267 -16.30 18.27 -0.69
N ARG A 268 -16.58 17.19 0.05
CA ARG A 268 -15.94 16.94 1.35
C ARG A 268 -14.42 16.73 1.18
N PRO A 269 -13.60 17.20 2.13
CA PRO A 269 -12.16 16.94 2.08
C PRO A 269 -11.86 15.43 2.18
N PRO A 270 -10.76 14.97 1.58
CA PRO A 270 -10.30 13.60 1.73
C PRO A 270 -9.92 13.30 3.18
N THR A 271 -10.06 12.04 3.56
CA THR A 271 -9.75 11.57 4.90
C THR A 271 -8.28 11.15 5.00
N PHE A 272 -7.53 11.78 5.90
CA PHE A 272 -6.11 11.49 6.12
C PHE A 272 -5.88 10.71 7.39
N GLY A 273 -4.87 9.83 7.38
CA GLY A 273 -4.43 9.13 8.58
C GLY A 273 -5.37 8.04 9.08
N VAL A 274 -6.47 7.76 8.37
CA VAL A 274 -7.39 6.65 8.68
C VAL A 274 -6.61 5.35 8.71
N GLU A 275 -6.77 4.58 9.79
CA GLU A 275 -6.24 3.22 9.87
C GLU A 275 -6.96 2.34 8.87
N MET A 276 -6.21 1.47 8.19
CA MET A 276 -6.83 0.45 7.36
C MET A 276 -7.76 -0.38 8.25
N PRO A 277 -9.06 -0.47 7.92
CA PRO A 277 -9.97 -1.33 8.68
C PRO A 277 -9.45 -2.77 8.63
N VAL A 278 -9.31 -3.36 9.80
CA VAL A 278 -8.78 -4.71 10.03
C VAL A 278 -9.87 -5.69 10.47
N GLU A 279 -11.08 -5.19 10.67
CA GLU A 279 -12.27 -5.96 10.99
C GLU A 279 -13.15 -6.07 9.74
N PRO A 280 -13.77 -7.25 9.49
CA PRO A 280 -14.72 -7.39 8.41
C PRO A 280 -15.89 -6.42 8.62
N PRO A 281 -16.41 -5.79 7.54
CA PRO A 281 -17.53 -4.87 7.66
C PRO A 281 -18.70 -5.60 8.32
N VAL A 282 -19.20 -5.05 9.42
CA VAL A 282 -20.44 -5.54 10.04
C VAL A 282 -21.54 -5.30 9.00
N ALA A 283 -22.13 -6.37 8.47
CA ALA A 283 -23.37 -6.24 7.71
C ALA A 283 -24.33 -5.47 8.60
N ALA A 284 -24.71 -4.26 8.17
CA ALA A 284 -25.62 -3.42 8.93
C ALA A 284 -26.92 -4.20 9.10
N ALA A 285 -27.07 -4.89 10.24
CA ALA A 285 -28.38 -5.28 10.70
C ALA A 285 -29.17 -3.97 10.76
N ALA A 286 -30.34 -3.95 10.12
CA ALA A 286 -31.26 -2.84 10.19
C ALA A 286 -31.73 -2.71 11.66
N VAL A 287 -30.90 -2.07 12.48
CA VAL A 287 -31.29 -1.55 13.77
C VAL A 287 -31.82 -0.17 13.47
N ASP A 288 -33.11 0.05 13.73
CA ASP A 288 -33.72 1.38 13.61
C ASP A 288 -32.86 2.40 14.38
N GLY A 289 -32.22 3.33 13.64
CA GLY A 289 -31.36 4.38 14.21
C GLY A 289 -29.88 4.36 13.77
N VAL A 290 -29.44 3.47 12.87
CA VAL A 290 -28.08 3.56 12.31
C VAL A 290 -27.96 4.78 11.41
N SER A 291 -27.13 5.75 11.82
CA SER A 291 -26.64 6.85 10.99
C SER A 291 -26.26 6.34 9.60
N LEU A 292 -26.79 6.95 8.54
CA LEU A 292 -26.28 6.72 7.18
C LEU A 292 -24.75 6.86 7.22
N PRO A 293 -23.98 5.98 6.54
CA PRO A 293 -22.54 6.14 6.47
C PRO A 293 -22.23 7.54 5.95
N GLU A 294 -21.31 8.23 6.62
CA GLU A 294 -20.95 9.59 6.22
C GLU A 294 -20.48 9.60 4.76
N PRO A 295 -20.92 10.58 3.93
CA PRO A 295 -20.50 10.63 2.55
C PRO A 295 -18.97 10.75 2.42
N ALA A 296 -18.41 9.92 1.54
CA ALA A 296 -16.97 9.82 1.27
C ALA A 296 -16.34 11.17 0.86
N GLY A 297 -15.10 11.41 1.31
CA GLY A 297 -14.29 12.56 0.91
C GLY A 297 -13.93 12.54 -0.57
N LEU A 298 -13.59 13.70 -1.16
CA LEU A 298 -13.12 13.79 -2.54
C LEU A 298 -11.61 13.57 -2.56
N HIS A 299 -11.11 12.58 -3.31
CA HIS A 299 -9.67 12.42 -3.57
C HIS A 299 -9.34 12.18 -5.06
N ALA A 300 -10.35 11.97 -5.91
CA ALA A 300 -10.23 11.81 -7.34
C ALA A 300 -9.51 12.97 -8.04
N LYS A 301 -8.73 12.64 -9.07
CA LYS A 301 -7.92 13.59 -9.85
C LYS A 301 -8.15 13.33 -11.33
N MET A 302 -8.99 14.15 -11.94
CA MET A 302 -9.47 13.97 -13.30
C MET A 302 -9.61 15.31 -14.01
N LEU A 303 -9.16 15.40 -15.26
CA LEU A 303 -9.28 16.61 -16.08
C LEU A 303 -9.88 16.25 -17.43
N LEU A 304 -11.07 16.73 -17.71
CA LEU A 304 -11.84 16.46 -18.93
C LEU A 304 -11.87 17.71 -19.81
N ARG A 305 -11.68 17.51 -21.11
CA ARG A 305 -11.96 18.52 -22.14
C ARG A 305 -12.81 17.89 -23.23
N GLN A 306 -13.81 18.63 -23.71
CA GLN A 306 -14.73 18.14 -24.73
C GLN A 306 -14.89 19.17 -25.85
N ASN A 307 -14.95 18.69 -27.09
CA ASN A 307 -15.33 19.47 -28.27
C ASN A 307 -16.24 18.60 -29.15
N GLY A 308 -17.53 18.92 -29.19
CA GLY A 308 -18.54 18.12 -29.89
C GLY A 308 -18.60 16.68 -29.36
N ASP A 309 -18.27 15.72 -30.21
CA ASP A 309 -18.26 14.29 -29.86
C ASP A 309 -16.89 13.76 -29.40
N VAL A 310 -15.87 14.63 -29.39
CA VAL A 310 -14.52 14.26 -28.93
C VAL A 310 -14.37 14.67 -27.47
N SER A 311 -14.29 13.67 -26.60
CA SER A 311 -14.02 13.85 -25.17
C SER A 311 -12.66 13.31 -24.80
N ARG A 312 -11.85 14.13 -24.14
CA ARG A 312 -10.51 13.79 -23.70
C ARG A 312 -10.37 13.89 -22.21
N LEU A 313 -10.04 12.77 -21.59
CA LEU A 313 -9.90 12.63 -20.15
C LEU A 313 -8.44 12.39 -19.78
N TRP A 314 -7.99 13.12 -18.77
CA TRP A 314 -6.81 12.80 -17.98
C TRP A 314 -7.20 12.22 -16.65
N ILE A 315 -6.51 11.16 -16.26
CA ILE A 315 -6.69 10.47 -14.98
C ILE A 315 -5.34 10.07 -14.42
N GLY A 316 -5.13 10.25 -13.11
CA GLY A 316 -3.89 9.85 -12.47
C GLY A 316 -3.64 10.53 -11.13
N SER A 317 -2.37 10.80 -10.83
CA SER A 317 -1.95 11.16 -9.49
C SER A 317 -1.84 12.67 -9.22
N ALA A 318 -1.85 13.49 -10.27
CA ALA A 318 -1.57 14.91 -10.19
C ALA A 318 -2.78 15.73 -9.73
N ASN A 319 -2.58 16.55 -8.70
CA ASN A 319 -3.53 17.57 -8.30
C ASN A 319 -3.51 18.76 -9.28
N LEU A 320 -4.60 19.52 -9.32
CA LEU A 320 -4.71 20.80 -10.04
C LEU A 320 -3.94 21.94 -9.33
N THR A 321 -2.67 21.70 -9.00
CA THR A 321 -1.76 22.67 -8.38
C THR A 321 -0.59 22.95 -9.31
N GLY A 322 0.13 24.06 -9.12
CA GLY A 322 1.35 24.33 -9.88
C GLY A 322 2.36 23.20 -9.72
N ARG A 323 2.52 22.70 -8.49
CA ARG A 323 3.42 21.60 -8.15
C ARG A 323 3.05 20.28 -8.84
N GLY A 324 1.76 20.01 -9.03
CA GLY A 324 1.24 18.82 -9.71
C GLY A 324 1.24 18.94 -11.24
N MET A 325 0.77 20.07 -11.77
CA MET A 325 0.56 20.26 -13.22
C MET A 325 1.82 20.70 -13.96
N LEU A 326 2.67 21.52 -13.33
CA LEU A 326 3.87 22.11 -13.93
C LEU A 326 5.15 21.44 -13.40
N GLY A 327 5.17 21.11 -12.10
CA GLY A 327 6.33 20.59 -11.37
C GLY A 327 6.58 21.38 -10.09
N PRO A 328 7.36 20.84 -9.13
CA PRO A 328 8.35 19.78 -9.32
C PRO A 328 7.94 18.38 -8.84
N ASN A 329 6.68 18.10 -8.50
CA ASN A 329 6.32 16.79 -7.95
C ASN A 329 6.51 15.67 -9.00
N ALA A 330 6.90 14.47 -8.56
CA ALA A 330 6.79 13.29 -9.41
C ALA A 330 5.33 12.87 -9.51
N GLU A 331 4.83 12.71 -10.73
CA GLU A 331 3.41 12.42 -11.00
C GLU A 331 3.29 11.57 -12.27
N VAL A 332 2.15 10.89 -12.42
CA VAL A 332 1.77 10.16 -13.64
C VAL A 332 0.30 10.43 -13.98
N MET A 333 0.03 10.67 -15.26
CA MET A 333 -1.30 10.90 -15.81
C MET A 333 -1.45 10.09 -17.11
N ALA A 334 -2.59 9.42 -17.29
CA ALA A 334 -2.95 8.78 -18.54
C ALA A 334 -3.89 9.69 -19.36
N GLU A 335 -3.66 9.79 -20.67
CA GLU A 335 -4.57 10.49 -21.59
C GLU A 335 -5.44 9.49 -22.35
N LEU A 336 -6.75 9.73 -22.30
CA LEU A 336 -7.79 8.85 -22.82
C LEU A 336 -8.73 9.63 -23.74
N ASP A 337 -9.16 8.99 -24.83
CA ASP A 337 -10.38 9.36 -25.54
C ASP A 337 -11.52 8.53 -24.93
N VAL A 338 -12.58 9.18 -24.46
CA VAL A 338 -13.70 8.53 -23.75
C VAL A 338 -15.01 8.75 -24.49
N PRO A 339 -16.01 7.84 -24.36
CA PRO A 339 -17.35 8.06 -24.91
C PRO A 339 -17.98 9.34 -24.38
N LYS A 340 -18.87 9.94 -25.18
CA LYS A 340 -19.55 11.19 -24.83
C LYS A 340 -20.43 11.01 -23.59
N GLU A 341 -21.06 9.85 -23.46
CA GLU A 341 -21.90 9.47 -22.34
C GLU A 341 -21.11 9.48 -21.04
N THR A 342 -19.94 8.83 -21.03
CA THR A 342 -19.00 8.83 -19.91
C THR A 342 -18.53 10.24 -19.54
N ALA A 343 -18.22 11.06 -20.55
CA ALA A 343 -17.80 12.43 -20.33
C ALA A 343 -18.93 13.25 -19.68
N ASN A 344 -20.17 13.11 -20.16
CA ASN A 344 -21.32 13.82 -19.62
C ASN A 344 -21.62 13.40 -18.18
N SER A 345 -21.55 12.10 -17.85
CA SER A 345 -21.70 11.65 -16.45
C SER A 345 -20.68 12.28 -15.51
N LEU A 346 -19.43 12.50 -15.97
CA LEU A 346 -18.41 13.18 -15.18
C LEU A 346 -18.72 14.67 -14.97
N VAL A 347 -19.31 15.31 -15.98
CA VAL A 347 -19.76 16.70 -15.92
C VAL A 347 -20.87 16.85 -14.91
N ASP A 348 -21.86 15.97 -14.96
CA ASP A 348 -23.00 15.96 -14.04
C ASP A 348 -22.50 15.72 -12.61
N PHE A 349 -21.63 14.73 -12.39
CA PHE A 349 -21.00 14.49 -11.09
C PHE A 349 -20.26 15.72 -10.54
N ALA A 350 -19.55 16.46 -11.39
CA ALA A 350 -18.84 17.67 -10.96
C ALA A 350 -19.81 18.81 -10.60
N ARG A 351 -20.97 18.89 -11.26
CA ARG A 351 -22.01 19.89 -11.03
C ARG A 351 -22.89 19.60 -9.82
N ASP A 352 -23.02 18.33 -9.44
CA ASP A 352 -23.77 17.89 -8.25
C ASP A 352 -23.09 18.30 -6.93
N GLY A 353 -21.86 18.79 -6.97
CA GLY A 353 -21.18 19.36 -5.80
C GLY A 353 -21.85 20.65 -5.30
N VAL A 354 -21.55 21.05 -4.07
CA VAL A 354 -22.14 22.25 -3.47
C VAL A 354 -21.54 23.51 -4.14
N PRO A 355 -22.35 24.37 -4.79
CA PRO A 355 -21.83 25.57 -5.45
C PRO A 355 -21.08 26.48 -4.48
N PHE A 356 -19.90 26.95 -4.89
CA PHE A 356 -19.06 27.83 -4.09
C PHE A 356 -19.30 29.30 -4.46
N ASP A 357 -19.67 30.13 -3.47
CA ASP A 357 -19.66 31.59 -3.60
C ASP A 357 -18.45 32.16 -2.85
N PRO A 358 -17.45 32.75 -3.54
CA PRO A 358 -16.29 33.36 -2.88
C PRO A 358 -16.67 34.43 -1.85
N ARG A 359 -17.85 35.05 -1.95
CA ARG A 359 -18.32 36.09 -1.03
C ARG A 359 -18.89 35.53 0.27
N SER A 360 -19.19 34.23 0.33
CA SER A 360 -19.73 33.59 1.53
C SER A 360 -18.65 33.08 2.48
N VAL A 361 -17.37 33.31 2.16
CA VAL A 361 -16.25 32.82 2.97
C VAL A 361 -15.69 33.95 3.82
N GLU A 362 -15.81 33.80 5.14
CA GLU A 362 -15.09 34.64 6.08
C GLU A 362 -13.63 34.19 6.19
N SER A 363 -12.71 35.15 6.22
CA SER A 363 -11.30 34.86 6.48
C SER A 363 -11.15 34.33 7.91
N ASP A 364 -10.51 33.17 8.07
CA ASP A 364 -10.15 32.58 9.36
C ASP A 364 -8.62 32.70 9.58
N PRO A 365 -8.17 33.71 10.35
CA PRO A 365 -6.75 33.89 10.64
C PRO A 365 -6.13 32.75 11.45
N GLU A 366 -6.91 32.08 12.31
CA GLU A 366 -6.43 30.97 13.14
C GLU A 366 -6.10 29.75 12.25
N LEU A 367 -7.01 29.43 11.32
CA LEU A 367 -6.78 28.38 10.33
C LEU A 367 -5.56 28.68 9.45
N ALA A 368 -5.39 29.94 9.02
CA ALA A 368 -4.23 30.36 8.24
C ALA A 368 -2.92 30.21 9.02
N SER A 369 -2.92 30.62 10.30
CA SER A 369 -1.79 30.47 11.22
C SER A 369 -1.43 29.00 11.45
N ARG A 370 -2.42 28.15 11.76
CA ARG A 370 -2.24 26.70 11.91
C ARG A 370 -1.63 26.07 10.66
N ARG A 371 -2.09 26.45 9.46
CA ARG A 371 -1.52 25.95 8.19
C ARG A 371 -0.08 26.41 7.97
N ALA A 372 0.26 27.63 8.37
CA ALA A 372 1.65 28.09 8.34
C ALA A 372 2.53 27.29 9.30
N ALA A 373 2.02 27.01 10.50
CA ALA A 373 2.68 26.16 11.48
C ALA A 373 2.91 24.74 10.98
N GLU A 374 1.92 24.13 10.32
CA GLU A 374 2.05 22.82 9.70
C GLU A 374 3.12 22.78 8.61
N ARG A 375 3.14 23.78 7.71
CA ARG A 375 4.18 23.90 6.67
C ARG A 375 5.58 24.09 7.26
N ALA A 376 5.69 24.86 8.35
CA ALA A 376 6.96 25.05 9.05
C ALA A 376 7.45 23.73 9.67
N LEU A 377 6.56 22.95 10.29
CA LEU A 377 6.88 21.62 10.82
C LEU A 377 7.31 20.66 9.71
N ASP A 378 6.55 20.58 8.61
CA ASP A 378 6.89 19.73 7.45
C ASP A 378 8.25 20.12 6.84
N GLY A 379 8.57 21.42 6.80
CA GLY A 379 9.88 21.92 6.37
C GLY A 379 11.01 21.56 7.34
N ALA A 380 10.76 21.64 8.65
CA ALA A 380 11.75 21.31 9.67
C ALA A 380 12.08 19.79 9.71
N ILE A 381 11.08 18.93 9.45
CA ILE A 381 11.24 17.48 9.37
C ILE A 381 12.27 17.07 8.30
N ALA A 382 12.46 17.86 7.25
CA ALA A 382 13.48 17.60 6.24
C ALA A 382 14.88 17.40 6.84
N ALA A 383 15.25 18.16 7.86
CA ALA A 383 16.53 18.01 8.55
C ALA A 383 16.67 16.64 9.25
N VAL A 384 15.57 16.08 9.77
CA VAL A 384 15.55 14.75 10.39
C VAL A 384 15.64 13.65 9.32
N LEU A 385 15.00 13.86 8.15
CA LEU A 385 15.06 12.92 7.03
C LEU A 385 16.43 12.87 6.35
N GLU A 386 17.14 13.98 6.32
CA GLU A 386 18.49 14.12 5.76
C GLU A 386 19.57 13.61 6.72
N ALA A 387 19.29 13.51 8.01
CA ALA A 387 20.21 12.97 8.99
C ALA A 387 20.54 11.50 8.69
N GLU A 388 21.84 11.19 8.59
CA GLU A 388 22.32 9.83 8.41
C GLU A 388 22.20 9.07 9.73
N MET A 389 21.15 8.27 9.85
CA MET A 389 20.87 7.49 11.04
C MET A 389 21.31 6.03 10.89
N GLU A 390 21.69 5.40 11.99
CA GLU A 390 22.10 3.99 12.04
C GLU A 390 21.64 3.35 13.37
N LEU A 391 21.11 2.13 13.29
CA LEU A 391 20.84 1.29 14.45
C LEU A 391 22.10 0.51 14.83
N ARG A 392 22.42 0.51 16.12
CA ARG A 392 23.52 -0.25 16.71
C ARG A 392 23.03 -1.16 17.80
N ARG A 393 23.56 -2.39 17.81
CA ARG A 393 23.40 -3.31 18.92
C ARG A 393 24.61 -3.21 19.83
N ASP A 394 24.35 -2.95 21.10
CA ASP A 394 25.35 -2.97 22.17
C ASP A 394 24.89 -3.92 23.30
N VAL A 395 25.74 -4.14 24.30
CA VAL A 395 25.43 -5.00 25.46
C VAL A 395 24.24 -4.49 26.27
N ASP A 396 23.91 -3.19 26.15
CA ASP A 396 22.83 -2.54 26.88
C ASP A 396 21.54 -2.44 26.06
N GLY A 397 21.53 -2.88 24.80
CA GLY A 397 20.36 -3.00 23.93
C GLY A 397 20.54 -2.40 22.54
N ILE A 398 19.50 -1.70 22.06
CA ILE A 398 19.46 -1.11 20.71
C ILE A 398 19.50 0.40 20.81
N THR A 399 20.51 0.99 20.18
CA THR A 399 20.73 2.45 20.13
C THR A 399 20.54 2.94 18.70
N LEU A 400 19.76 4.00 18.52
CA LEU A 400 19.68 4.76 17.28
C LEU A 400 20.68 5.91 17.35
N THR A 401 21.56 6.00 16.36
CA THR A 401 22.59 7.03 16.25
C THR A 401 22.36 7.89 15.02
N SER A 402 22.82 9.13 15.05
CA SER A 402 22.83 10.07 13.93
C SER A 402 24.26 10.58 13.73
N ALA A 403 24.76 10.54 12.50
CA ALA A 403 26.10 11.04 12.17
C ALA A 403 26.19 12.57 12.33
N THR A 404 25.07 13.27 12.11
CA THR A 404 24.95 14.72 12.24
C THR A 404 24.08 15.10 13.41
N SER A 405 24.40 16.21 14.10
CA SER A 405 23.51 16.77 15.13
C SER A 405 22.21 17.27 14.48
N ILE A 406 21.09 17.01 15.16
CA ILE A 406 19.76 17.52 14.83
C ILE A 406 19.29 18.58 15.83
N ASP A 407 20.21 19.17 16.62
CA ASP A 407 19.86 20.13 17.69
C ASP A 407 19.15 21.37 17.17
N ALA A 408 19.44 21.79 15.93
CA ALA A 408 18.72 22.89 15.30
C ALA A 408 17.21 22.62 15.19
N PHE A 409 16.83 21.37 14.92
CA PHE A 409 15.44 20.92 14.94
C PHE A 409 14.91 20.87 16.38
N LEU A 410 15.65 20.25 17.30
CA LEU A 410 15.23 20.00 18.69
C LEU A 410 15.00 21.28 19.51
N ARG A 411 15.70 22.37 19.19
CA ARG A 411 15.50 23.69 19.83
C ARG A 411 14.09 24.25 19.66
N GLN A 412 13.37 23.83 18.63
CA GLN A 412 12.02 24.33 18.32
C GLN A 412 10.94 23.24 18.29
N HIS A 413 11.37 21.97 18.34
CA HIS A 413 10.50 20.81 18.13
C HIS A 413 10.85 19.67 19.09
N PHE A 414 9.85 18.88 19.46
CA PHE A 414 10.06 17.60 20.11
C PHE A 414 10.18 16.51 19.06
N LEU A 415 11.18 15.64 19.19
CA LEU A 415 11.30 14.40 18.43
C LEU A 415 11.20 13.21 19.38
N THR A 416 10.38 12.23 19.04
CA THR A 416 10.28 10.96 19.75
C THR A 416 10.51 9.84 18.76
N ALA A 417 11.26 8.80 19.15
CA ALA A 417 11.61 7.66 18.31
C ALA A 417 11.28 6.32 18.99
N TRP A 418 10.96 5.29 18.19
CA TRP A 418 10.72 3.91 18.66
C TRP A 418 10.92 2.90 17.52
N LEU A 419 11.06 1.61 17.85
CA LEU A 419 11.04 0.54 16.85
C LEU A 419 9.61 0.24 16.42
N LEU A 420 9.37 0.00 15.13
CA LEU A 420 8.03 -0.36 14.61
C LEU A 420 7.39 -1.54 15.35
N THR A 421 8.19 -2.52 15.77
CA THR A 421 7.76 -3.72 16.49
C THR A 421 7.39 -3.45 17.95
N ARG A 422 7.72 -2.28 18.49
CA ARG A 422 7.45 -1.86 19.88
C ARG A 422 6.78 -0.48 19.94
N PRO A 423 5.53 -0.33 19.46
CA PRO A 423 4.84 0.96 19.35
C PRO A 423 4.65 1.69 20.70
N ASN A 424 4.65 0.96 21.81
CA ASN A 424 4.48 1.52 23.16
C ASN A 424 5.80 1.95 23.82
N ALA A 425 6.96 1.54 23.28
CA ALA A 425 8.28 1.83 23.85
C ALA A 425 8.89 3.08 23.21
N THR A 426 8.27 4.22 23.47
CA THR A 426 8.69 5.50 22.87
C THR A 426 9.77 6.20 23.68
N VAL A 427 10.73 6.82 22.98
CA VAL A 427 11.89 7.47 23.59
C VAL A 427 12.04 8.89 23.04
N PRO A 428 12.00 9.94 23.88
CA PRO A 428 12.25 11.30 23.44
C PRO A 428 13.73 11.47 23.05
N TRP A 429 13.98 12.25 22.00
CA TRP A 429 15.34 12.63 21.60
C TRP A 429 15.75 13.93 22.30
N PRO A 430 16.70 13.89 23.25
CA PRO A 430 17.13 15.09 23.96
C PRO A 430 18.07 15.95 23.12
N GLU A 431 18.00 17.26 23.31
CA GLU A 431 18.98 18.19 22.73
C GLU A 431 20.39 17.89 23.28
N GLY A 432 21.41 18.06 22.43
CA GLY A 432 22.81 17.85 22.78
C GLY A 432 23.26 16.39 22.65
N THR A 433 22.42 15.50 22.12
CA THR A 433 22.81 14.11 21.84
C THR A 433 22.68 13.74 20.37
N THR A 434 23.59 12.89 19.92
CA THR A 434 23.58 12.27 18.59
C THR A 434 23.10 10.82 18.64
N ALA A 435 22.65 10.34 19.81
CA ALA A 435 22.20 8.97 20.00
C ALA A 435 21.07 8.90 21.04
N VAL A 436 20.16 7.93 20.83
CA VAL A 436 19.07 7.58 21.73
C VAL A 436 18.95 6.06 21.87
N ARG A 437 18.78 5.58 23.09
CA ARG A 437 18.60 4.15 23.40
C ARG A 437 17.13 3.79 23.20
N LEU A 438 16.80 3.05 22.14
CA LEU A 438 15.42 2.65 21.85
C LEU A 438 14.96 1.43 22.66
N VAL A 439 15.87 0.50 22.92
CA VAL A 439 15.59 -0.73 23.68
C VAL A 439 16.68 -0.89 24.74
N ARG A 440 16.27 -1.27 25.96
CA ARG A 440 17.17 -1.68 27.03
C ARG A 440 17.20 -3.21 27.12
N GLY A 441 18.40 -3.77 27.20
CA GLY A 441 18.62 -5.22 27.25
C GLY A 441 18.41 -5.91 25.90
N SER A 442 18.22 -7.23 25.92
CA SER A 442 18.09 -8.05 24.72
C SER A 442 16.79 -7.77 23.95
N LEU A 443 16.90 -7.64 22.63
CA LEU A 443 15.77 -7.63 21.70
C LEU A 443 15.61 -9.05 21.12
N PRO A 444 14.44 -9.72 21.28
CA PRO A 444 14.19 -11.01 20.65
C PRO A 444 14.33 -10.92 19.13
N GLN A 445 14.89 -11.95 18.49
CA GLN A 445 15.15 -11.95 17.05
C GLN A 445 13.88 -11.68 16.23
N LYS A 446 12.72 -12.19 16.67
CA LYS A 446 11.40 -11.98 16.05
C LYS A 446 10.88 -10.54 16.06
N GLU A 447 11.46 -9.67 16.88
CA GLU A 447 11.10 -8.24 16.99
C GLU A 447 12.14 -7.33 16.33
N GLU A 448 13.22 -7.89 15.79
CA GLU A 448 14.25 -7.10 15.12
C GLU A 448 13.71 -6.45 13.85
N THR A 449 13.96 -5.17 13.72
CA THR A 449 13.46 -4.40 12.58
C THR A 449 14.41 -3.27 12.23
N VAL A 450 14.55 -3.02 10.94
CA VAL A 450 15.20 -1.81 10.41
C VAL A 450 14.24 -0.61 10.40
N LEU A 451 12.94 -0.84 10.65
CA LEU A 451 11.93 0.20 10.58
C LEU A 451 11.83 0.93 11.92
N VAL A 452 12.26 2.18 11.91
CA VAL A 452 12.21 3.10 13.05
C VAL A 452 11.10 4.11 12.82
N CYS A 453 10.27 4.30 13.83
CA CYS A 453 9.19 5.27 13.86
C CYS A 453 9.64 6.55 14.56
N PHE A 454 9.11 7.67 14.07
CA PHE A 454 9.34 9.01 14.60
C PHE A 454 8.02 9.73 14.80
N ARG A 455 7.99 10.63 15.80
CA ARG A 455 6.95 11.62 16.01
C ARG A 455 7.59 12.98 16.26
N ALA A 456 7.22 13.95 15.44
CA ALA A 456 7.66 15.33 15.49
C ALA A 456 6.51 16.25 15.90
N GLU A 457 6.76 17.14 16.85
CA GLU A 457 5.76 18.10 17.36
C GLU A 457 6.42 19.46 17.58
N ARG A 458 5.74 20.56 17.23
CA ARG A 458 6.23 21.91 17.54
C ARG A 458 6.14 22.16 19.03
N GLN A 459 7.15 22.81 19.61
CA GLN A 459 7.11 23.17 21.04
C GLN A 459 5.92 24.07 21.38
N GLN A 460 5.45 24.90 20.43
CA GLN A 460 4.29 25.78 20.60
C GLN A 460 2.94 25.03 20.60
N LYS A 461 2.89 23.78 20.14
CA LYS A 461 1.65 22.96 20.02
C LYS A 461 0.52 23.65 19.24
N ASP A 462 0.90 24.48 18.27
CA ASP A 462 0.01 25.26 17.41
C ASP A 462 -0.40 24.53 16.13
N CYS A 463 0.08 23.30 15.94
CA CYS A 463 -0.33 22.41 14.86
C CYS A 463 -0.30 20.92 15.26
N PRO A 464 -1.02 20.04 14.55
CA PRO A 464 -0.95 18.59 14.78
C PRO A 464 0.46 18.03 14.57
N ALA A 465 0.85 17.08 15.42
CA ALA A 465 2.11 16.35 15.26
C ALA A 465 2.18 15.55 13.95
N ARG A 466 3.39 15.26 13.49
CA ARG A 466 3.66 14.39 12.35
C ARG A 466 4.32 13.11 12.82
N SER A 467 3.87 11.97 12.30
CA SER A 467 4.49 10.68 12.61
C SER A 467 4.73 9.88 11.34
N TRP A 468 5.88 9.24 11.25
CA TRP A 468 6.27 8.39 10.12
C TRP A 468 7.19 7.27 10.59
N ALA A 469 7.32 6.22 9.78
CA ALA A 469 8.36 5.23 9.93
C ALA A 469 9.31 5.29 8.73
N GLN A 470 10.56 4.91 8.92
CA GLN A 470 11.53 4.79 7.83
C GLN A 470 12.49 3.64 8.11
N ALA A 471 13.02 3.06 7.03
CA ALA A 471 14.13 2.12 7.15
C ALA A 471 15.41 2.86 7.56
N VAL A 472 16.10 2.31 8.55
CA VAL A 472 17.38 2.78 9.07
C VAL A 472 18.37 1.61 8.97
N PRO A 473 19.58 1.81 8.42
CA PRO A 473 20.61 0.79 8.39
C PRO A 473 20.82 0.13 9.76
N PHE A 474 20.88 -1.20 9.78
CA PHE A 474 21.17 -1.97 10.99
C PHE A 474 22.27 -3.00 10.68
N PRO A 475 23.56 -2.60 10.77
CA PRO A 475 24.67 -3.49 10.47
C PRO A 475 24.62 -4.78 11.30
N GLY A 476 24.80 -5.93 10.63
CA GLY A 476 24.76 -7.25 11.26
C GLY A 476 23.35 -7.80 11.52
N HIS A 477 22.30 -7.12 11.08
CA HIS A 477 20.93 -7.64 11.17
C HIS A 477 20.72 -8.87 10.25
N ASP A 478 20.35 -10.00 10.86
CA ASP A 478 19.97 -11.23 10.15
C ASP A 478 18.48 -11.20 9.79
N ALA A 479 18.16 -10.59 8.64
CA ALA A 479 16.79 -10.46 8.16
C ALA A 479 16.12 -11.82 7.91
N ASP A 480 16.86 -12.84 7.46
CA ASP A 480 16.28 -14.15 7.16
C ASP A 480 15.99 -14.93 8.45
N GLY A 481 16.89 -14.87 9.44
CA GLY A 481 16.62 -15.43 10.77
C GLY A 481 15.48 -14.71 11.50
N ARG A 482 15.41 -13.38 11.37
CA ARG A 482 14.28 -12.58 11.84
C ARG A 482 12.97 -13.00 11.20
N ASP A 483 12.91 -13.12 9.88
CA ASP A 483 11.72 -13.54 9.15
C ASP A 483 11.25 -14.95 9.59
N ARG A 484 12.18 -15.89 9.80
CA ARG A 484 11.85 -17.23 10.34
C ARG A 484 11.27 -17.15 11.76
N ALA A 485 11.91 -16.40 12.66
CA ALA A 485 11.47 -16.25 14.04
C ALA A 485 10.11 -15.53 14.16
N ALA A 486 9.89 -14.48 13.36
CA ALA A 486 8.64 -13.74 13.34
C ALA A 486 7.47 -14.60 12.84
N LYS A 487 7.67 -15.40 11.77
CA LYS A 487 6.66 -16.35 11.28
C LYS A 487 6.31 -17.42 12.31
N ALA A 488 7.32 -18.04 12.92
CA ALA A 488 7.12 -19.06 13.95
C ALA A 488 6.28 -18.52 15.11
N SER A 489 6.65 -17.35 15.62
CA SER A 489 5.91 -16.70 16.72
C SER A 489 4.49 -16.31 16.35
N TYR A 490 4.27 -15.91 15.09
CA TYR A 490 2.96 -15.52 14.60
C TYR A 490 2.02 -16.71 14.36
N ILE A 491 2.54 -17.86 13.93
CA ILE A 491 1.78 -19.12 13.85
C ILE A 491 1.46 -19.62 15.26
N GLY A 492 2.45 -19.60 16.15
CA GLY A 492 2.35 -20.10 17.51
C GLY A 492 2.12 -21.61 17.59
N LEU A 493 2.25 -22.18 18.79
CA LEU A 493 2.10 -23.63 18.99
C LEU A 493 0.67 -24.13 18.68
N ALA A 494 -0.36 -23.37 19.07
CA ALA A 494 -1.75 -23.73 18.83
C ALA A 494 -2.12 -23.72 17.33
N GLY A 495 -1.49 -22.86 16.53
CA GLY A 495 -1.71 -22.78 15.08
C GLY A 495 -0.87 -23.78 14.28
N ALA A 496 0.18 -24.35 14.86
CA ALA A 496 1.17 -25.15 14.15
C ALA A 496 0.57 -26.40 13.48
N GLY A 497 -0.39 -27.07 14.13
CA GLY A 497 -1.06 -28.24 13.56
C GLY A 497 -1.88 -27.92 12.30
N VAL A 498 -2.61 -26.81 12.33
CA VAL A 498 -3.40 -26.33 11.18
C VAL A 498 -2.47 -25.89 10.05
N TRP A 499 -1.35 -25.23 10.38
CA TRP A 499 -0.36 -24.80 9.40
C TRP A 499 0.34 -25.98 8.70
N VAL A 500 0.77 -26.98 9.48
CA VAL A 500 1.37 -28.20 8.90
C VAL A 500 0.41 -28.88 7.94
N ARG A 501 -0.89 -28.95 8.30
CA ARG A 501 -1.93 -29.49 7.42
C ARG A 501 -2.09 -28.68 6.14
N SER A 502 -2.11 -27.35 6.23
CA SER A 502 -2.26 -26.50 5.03
C SER A 502 -1.11 -26.67 4.04
N GLN A 503 0.12 -26.83 4.53
CA GLN A 503 1.29 -27.07 3.67
C GLN A 503 1.20 -28.41 2.92
N LEU A 504 0.66 -29.44 3.57
CA LEU A 504 0.59 -30.80 3.05
C LEU A 504 -0.60 -31.03 2.11
N GLU A 505 -1.79 -30.55 2.46
CA GLU A 505 -3.03 -30.79 1.71
C GLU A 505 -3.32 -29.73 0.65
N ASN A 506 -2.62 -28.59 0.68
CA ASN A 506 -2.96 -27.42 -0.13
C ASN A 506 -4.37 -26.86 0.18
N LEU A 507 -4.93 -27.23 1.34
CA LEU A 507 -6.23 -26.81 1.86
C LEU A 507 -5.98 -25.86 3.04
N VAL A 508 -6.38 -24.60 2.89
CA VAL A 508 -6.45 -23.67 4.03
C VAL A 508 -7.80 -23.89 4.69
N GLY A 509 -7.81 -24.55 5.85
CA GLY A 509 -9.02 -24.72 6.65
C GLY A 509 -9.57 -23.38 7.14
N ALA A 510 -10.83 -23.35 7.58
CA ALA A 510 -11.41 -22.14 8.17
C ALA A 510 -10.73 -21.84 9.52
N GLU A 511 -9.88 -20.80 9.54
CA GLU A 511 -9.24 -20.30 10.76
C GLU A 511 -10.26 -19.63 11.70
N ALA A 512 -10.10 -19.77 13.02
CA ALA A 512 -11.04 -19.22 14.02
C ALA A 512 -10.90 -17.69 14.21
N THR A 513 -9.77 -17.13 13.79
CA THR A 513 -9.44 -15.71 13.89
C THR A 513 -8.98 -15.16 12.55
N THR A 514 -9.12 -13.84 12.36
CA THR A 514 -8.47 -13.12 11.27
C THR A 514 -6.98 -12.95 11.56
N TRP A 515 -6.20 -12.60 10.54
CA TRP A 515 -4.77 -12.29 10.66
C TRP A 515 -4.49 -11.12 11.63
N THR A 516 -5.50 -10.32 11.97
CA THR A 516 -5.41 -9.21 12.93
C THR A 516 -5.73 -9.62 14.37
N GLY A 517 -6.06 -10.89 14.59
CA GLY A 517 -6.40 -11.48 15.88
C GLY A 517 -7.87 -11.35 16.28
N ALA A 518 -8.75 -10.84 15.40
CA ALA A 518 -10.18 -10.74 15.67
C ALA A 518 -10.86 -12.12 15.50
N ARG A 519 -11.85 -12.46 16.33
CA ARG A 519 -12.64 -13.70 16.17
C ARG A 519 -13.51 -13.60 14.91
N ARG A 520 -13.60 -14.69 14.12
CA ARG A 520 -14.54 -14.75 12.99
C ARG A 520 -15.99 -14.80 13.49
N TRP A 521 -16.92 -14.23 12.73
CA TRP A 521 -18.36 -14.30 13.01
C TRP A 521 -18.84 -15.75 12.85
N ALA A 522 -19.52 -16.26 13.88
CA ALA A 522 -20.23 -17.55 13.95
C ALA A 522 -21.35 -17.78 12.90
N GLY A 523 -21.42 -16.99 11.82
CA GLY A 523 -22.40 -17.12 10.73
C GLY A 523 -21.85 -17.85 9.49
N SER A 524 -20.53 -18.10 9.41
CA SER A 524 -19.98 -18.97 8.36
C SER A 524 -20.16 -20.43 8.77
N GLU A 525 -20.82 -21.24 7.94
CA GLU A 525 -21.13 -22.68 8.14
C GLU A 525 -19.93 -23.63 8.28
N TYR A 526 -18.77 -23.14 8.75
CA TYR A 526 -17.53 -23.92 8.88
C TYR A 526 -16.94 -23.89 10.30
N ALA A 527 -17.71 -23.47 11.30
CA ALA A 527 -17.34 -23.56 12.71
C ALA A 527 -17.46 -25.02 13.22
N GLY A 528 -16.57 -25.91 12.77
CA GLY A 528 -16.65 -27.32 13.18
C GLY A 528 -15.51 -28.25 12.75
N ALA A 529 -14.35 -27.75 12.30
CA ALA A 529 -13.24 -28.60 11.85
C ALA A 529 -11.90 -28.21 12.48
N GLY A 530 -11.82 -28.18 13.82
CA GLY A 530 -10.61 -27.73 14.53
C GLY A 530 -9.97 -28.75 15.48
N ASP A 531 -10.76 -29.64 16.09
CA ASP A 531 -10.25 -30.46 17.20
C ASP A 531 -9.97 -31.90 16.78
N GLY A 532 -8.76 -32.15 16.29
CA GLY A 532 -8.21 -33.50 16.13
C GLY A 532 -7.07 -33.62 15.13
N LEU A 533 -6.01 -34.34 15.50
CA LEU A 533 -5.14 -35.07 14.56
C LEU A 533 -5.61 -36.54 14.52
N PRO A 534 -5.38 -37.29 13.41
CA PRO A 534 -4.27 -37.09 12.47
C PRO A 534 -4.67 -36.97 11.00
N LEU A 535 -3.84 -36.26 10.23
CA LEU A 535 -3.69 -36.50 8.79
C LEU A 535 -3.44 -38.00 8.59
N ALA A 536 -4.12 -38.63 7.63
CA ALA A 536 -3.77 -40.00 7.28
C ALA A 536 -2.37 -39.99 6.63
N MET A 537 -1.46 -40.81 7.14
CA MET A 537 -0.11 -40.97 6.56
C MET A 537 -0.21 -41.24 5.05
N GLU A 538 -1.23 -41.98 4.65
CA GLU A 538 -1.59 -42.33 3.29
C GLU A 538 -1.84 -41.10 2.40
N GLU A 539 -2.46 -40.03 2.92
CA GLU A 539 -2.75 -38.80 2.15
C GLU A 539 -1.48 -38.01 1.89
N VAL A 540 -0.60 -37.92 2.90
CA VAL A 540 0.70 -37.26 2.80
C VAL A 540 1.59 -38.00 1.81
N LEU A 541 1.65 -39.33 1.90
CA LEU A 541 2.40 -40.17 0.97
C LEU A 541 1.82 -40.13 -0.45
N ALA A 542 0.50 -40.05 -0.60
CA ALA A 542 -0.14 -39.89 -1.92
C ALA A 542 0.15 -38.51 -2.54
N ALA A 543 0.23 -37.44 -1.74
CA ALA A 543 0.63 -36.12 -2.19
C ALA A 543 2.11 -36.12 -2.66
N TRP A 544 2.99 -36.74 -1.88
CA TRP A 544 4.39 -36.94 -2.25
C TRP A 544 4.52 -37.75 -3.54
N ALA A 545 3.82 -38.87 -3.68
CA ALA A 545 3.87 -39.71 -4.87
C ALA A 545 3.36 -39.00 -6.15
N ARG A 546 2.50 -37.99 -6.01
CA ARG A 546 1.95 -37.21 -7.13
C ARG A 546 2.94 -36.19 -7.69
N ASP A 547 3.66 -35.48 -6.83
CA ASP A 547 4.70 -34.51 -7.20
C ASP A 547 5.78 -34.45 -6.09
N PRO A 548 6.79 -35.33 -6.14
CA PRO A 548 7.82 -35.41 -5.10
C PRO A 548 8.64 -34.13 -4.96
N ASP A 549 8.92 -33.44 -6.07
CA ASP A 549 9.74 -32.23 -6.08
C ASP A 549 9.00 -31.07 -5.41
N GLU A 550 7.70 -30.92 -5.68
CA GLU A 550 6.87 -29.93 -5.00
C GLU A 550 6.73 -30.23 -3.51
N PHE A 551 6.56 -31.51 -3.16
CA PHE A 551 6.51 -31.95 -1.78
C PHE A 551 7.80 -31.62 -1.03
N GLU A 552 8.98 -31.97 -1.55
CA GLU A 552 10.27 -31.71 -0.89
C GLU A 552 10.58 -30.21 -0.77
N ARG A 553 10.10 -29.38 -1.72
CA ARG A 553 10.18 -27.92 -1.57
C ARG A 553 9.33 -27.42 -0.41
N ARG A 554 8.14 -27.99 -0.20
CA ARG A 554 7.24 -27.64 0.92
C ARG A 554 7.77 -28.18 2.25
N ALA A 555 8.24 -29.42 2.27
CA ALA A 555 8.82 -30.09 3.43
C ALA A 555 9.99 -29.30 4.03
N ARG A 556 10.93 -28.81 3.20
CA ARG A 556 12.04 -27.96 3.68
C ARG A 556 11.55 -26.67 4.35
N ARG A 557 10.54 -26.02 3.79
CA ARG A 557 9.94 -24.81 4.40
C ARG A 557 9.24 -25.13 5.72
N LEU A 558 8.56 -26.27 5.77
CA LEU A 558 7.96 -26.79 6.99
C LEU A 558 9.02 -26.95 8.07
N GLU A 559 10.11 -27.66 7.77
CA GLU A 559 11.21 -27.94 8.70
C GLU A 559 11.84 -26.67 9.28
N ASP A 560 12.05 -25.63 8.48
CA ASP A 560 12.59 -24.34 8.94
C ASP A 560 11.69 -23.70 10.02
N VAL A 561 10.38 -23.71 9.81
CA VAL A 561 9.41 -23.16 10.78
C VAL A 561 9.30 -24.07 11.99
N LEU A 562 9.35 -25.40 11.82
CA LEU A 562 9.32 -26.33 12.95
C LEU A 562 10.53 -26.12 13.86
N ALA A 563 11.72 -25.95 13.29
CA ALA A 563 12.94 -25.68 14.05
C ALA A 563 12.90 -24.32 14.78
N ALA A 564 12.31 -23.31 14.15
CA ALA A 564 12.12 -21.99 14.77
C ALA A 564 11.10 -22.05 15.93
N LEU A 565 10.01 -22.81 15.80
CA LEU A 565 9.06 -23.06 16.89
C LEU A 565 9.70 -23.84 18.05
N ASP A 566 10.54 -24.84 17.77
CA ASP A 566 11.31 -25.55 18.80
C ASP A 566 12.23 -24.59 19.58
N THR A 567 12.86 -23.64 18.87
CA THR A 567 13.71 -22.61 19.48
C THR A 567 12.90 -21.64 20.35
N GLU A 568 11.74 -21.21 19.87
CA GLU A 568 10.85 -20.31 20.63
C GLU A 568 10.33 -21.00 21.89
N LEU A 569 9.88 -22.26 21.78
CA LEU A 569 9.44 -23.06 22.91
C LEU A 569 10.53 -23.18 23.97
N ALA A 570 11.78 -23.42 23.56
CA ALA A 570 12.92 -23.51 24.47
C ALA A 570 13.22 -22.17 25.20
N GLN A 571 12.88 -21.03 24.59
CA GLN A 571 13.08 -19.68 25.15
C GLN A 571 11.89 -19.21 26.01
N THR A 572 10.70 -19.77 25.83
CA THR A 572 9.52 -19.47 26.66
C THR A 572 9.65 -20.10 28.04
N PRO A 573 9.49 -19.35 29.15
CA PRO A 573 9.46 -19.90 30.50
C PRO A 573 8.37 -20.98 30.66
N ASP A 574 8.63 -22.03 31.45
CA ASP A 574 7.68 -23.14 31.64
C ASP A 574 6.29 -22.69 32.14
N GLU A 575 6.24 -21.62 32.94
CA GLU A 575 5.02 -21.04 33.49
C GLU A 575 4.14 -20.33 32.44
N GLU A 576 4.73 -19.92 31.32
CA GLU A 576 4.05 -19.24 30.21
C GLU A 576 3.62 -20.20 29.09
N ARG A 577 4.01 -21.49 29.17
CA ARG A 577 3.70 -22.49 28.15
C ARG A 577 2.30 -23.06 28.33
N ASP A 578 1.51 -23.03 27.27
CA ASP A 578 0.26 -23.78 27.20
C ASP A 578 0.56 -25.29 27.11
N ALA A 579 0.20 -26.03 28.16
CA ALA A 579 0.44 -27.46 28.27
C ALA A 579 -0.26 -28.28 27.17
N ALA A 580 -1.47 -27.87 26.76
CA ALA A 580 -2.23 -28.55 25.71
C ALA A 580 -1.58 -28.30 24.34
N ALA A 581 -1.20 -27.05 24.06
CA ALA A 581 -0.49 -26.71 22.83
C ALA A 581 0.88 -27.40 22.73
N THR A 582 1.59 -27.52 23.86
CA THR A 582 2.89 -28.22 23.93
C THR A 582 2.76 -29.73 23.68
N ALA A 583 1.72 -30.37 24.22
CA ALA A 583 1.44 -31.78 23.97
C ALA A 583 1.08 -32.03 22.51
N GLN A 584 0.23 -31.19 21.92
CA GLN A 584 -0.13 -31.24 20.50
C GLN A 584 1.09 -31.03 19.61
N TRP A 585 1.97 -30.11 19.97
CA TRP A 585 3.23 -29.88 19.25
C TRP A 585 4.13 -31.11 19.23
N THR A 586 4.25 -31.79 20.38
CA THR A 586 5.06 -33.02 20.49
C THR A 586 4.51 -34.13 19.59
N GLN A 587 3.19 -34.24 19.47
CA GLN A 587 2.54 -35.17 18.54
C GLN A 587 2.85 -34.83 17.08
N ILE A 588 2.78 -33.55 16.70
CA ILE A 588 3.13 -33.07 15.34
C ILE A 588 4.58 -33.42 15.00
N ARG A 589 5.52 -33.18 15.92
CA ARG A 589 6.95 -33.50 15.70
C ARG A 589 7.18 -35.00 15.52
N THR A 590 6.50 -35.81 16.33
CA THR A 590 6.54 -37.28 16.21
C THR A 590 5.96 -37.75 14.88
N PHE A 591 4.84 -37.17 14.45
CA PHE A 591 4.22 -37.49 13.17
C PHE A 591 5.10 -37.09 11.98
N TRP A 592 5.67 -35.88 12.01
CA TRP A 592 6.56 -35.41 10.95
C TRP A 592 7.84 -36.27 10.82
N SER A 593 8.43 -36.67 11.95
CA SER A 593 9.60 -37.56 11.92
C SER A 593 9.27 -38.94 11.34
N GLN A 594 8.08 -39.47 11.61
CA GLN A 594 7.59 -40.71 10.99
C GLN A 594 7.39 -40.56 9.48
N ILE A 595 6.83 -39.43 9.01
CA ILE A 595 6.70 -39.14 7.56
C ILE A 595 8.08 -39.13 6.89
N ARG A 596 9.04 -38.40 7.45
CA ARG A 596 10.41 -38.31 6.90
C ARG A 596 11.10 -39.69 6.88
N ALA A 597 10.91 -40.50 7.93
CA ALA A 597 11.42 -41.86 7.96
C ALA A 597 10.77 -42.78 6.91
N ALA A 598 9.48 -42.59 6.60
CA ALA A 598 8.75 -43.37 5.62
C ALA A 598 9.08 -43.00 4.16
N ILE A 599 9.32 -41.71 3.89
CA ILE A 599 9.73 -41.21 2.57
C ILE A 599 11.22 -41.53 2.30
N GLY A 600 12.04 -41.57 3.36
CA GLY A 600 13.50 -41.71 3.27
C GLY A 600 14.18 -40.40 2.88
N ASP A 601 15.50 -40.32 3.03
CA ASP A 601 16.27 -39.21 2.47
C ASP A 601 16.22 -39.33 0.94
N ALA A 602 15.47 -38.45 0.27
CA ALA A 602 15.53 -38.33 -1.18
C ALA A 602 16.99 -37.98 -1.59
N PRO A 603 17.51 -38.57 -2.69
CA PRO A 603 18.88 -38.34 -3.14
C PRO A 603 19.19 -36.89 -3.53
#